data_AF-A0A813KM38-F1
#
_entry.id   AF-A0A813KM38-F1
#
_cell.length_a   1.000
_cell.length_b   1.000
_cell.length_c   1.000
_cell.angle_alpha   90.00
_cell.angle_beta   90.00
_cell.angle_gamma   90.00
#
_symmetry.space_group_name_H-M   'P 1'
#
loop_
_entity.id
_entity.type
_entity.pdbx_description
1 polymer ?
#
loop_
_entity_poly.entity_id
_entity_poly.type
_entity_poly.pdbx_seq_one_letter_code
_entity_poly.pdbx_strand_id
1 'polypeptide(L)'
;RDDNFGRETGFTAATDEDRVNCPFYFKIGACRNGDRCNRVHEKPAKSHTLLIPHLYPCIPEAMQVSNDEEWDDETYARQQEHLELFYGEVFQELAQWGE
;
A
#
# COMPACT_ATOMS: atom_id res chain seq x y z
N ARG A 1 -23.76 16.48 -1.12
CA ARG A 1 -23.13 15.45 -1.99
C ARG A 1 -22.82 14.28 -1.07
N ASP A 2 -23.90 13.58 -0.74
CA ASP A 2 -24.07 12.22 -0.26
C ASP A 2 -23.07 11.67 0.76
N ASP A 3 -23.28 12.08 2.02
CA ASP A 3 -22.69 11.52 3.25
C ASP A 3 -23.16 10.07 3.58
N ASN A 4 -23.73 9.36 2.60
CA ASN A 4 -24.44 8.09 2.82
C ASN A 4 -23.59 6.84 2.58
N PHE A 5 -22.41 6.96 1.97
CA PHE A 5 -21.55 5.81 1.66
C PHE A 5 -21.02 5.09 2.91
N GLY A 6 -20.84 5.81 4.02
CA GLY A 6 -20.32 5.25 5.28
C GLY A 6 -21.34 4.42 6.08
N ARG A 7 -22.65 4.65 5.90
CA ARG A 7 -23.69 3.94 6.68
C ARG A 7 -24.04 2.55 6.15
N GLU A 8 -23.87 2.30 4.86
CA GLU A 8 -24.22 1.01 4.24
C GLU A 8 -23.05 0.01 4.23
N THR A 9 -21.82 0.48 4.47
CA THR A 9 -20.59 -0.34 4.46
C THR A 9 -19.96 -0.52 5.86
N GLY A 10 -20.51 0.14 6.88
CA GLY A 10 -19.95 0.14 8.24
C GLY A 10 -18.67 0.97 8.39
N PHE A 11 -18.31 1.75 7.37
CA PHE A 11 -17.05 2.51 7.34
C PHE A 11 -17.26 3.91 7.93
N THR A 12 -17.00 4.07 9.23
CA THR A 12 -16.89 5.40 9.84
C THR A 12 -15.55 6.01 9.48
N ALA A 13 -15.55 7.23 8.91
CA ALA A 13 -14.32 7.95 8.62
C ALA A 13 -13.51 8.15 9.91
N ALA A 14 -12.37 7.47 10.05
CA ALA A 14 -11.51 7.64 11.22
C ALA A 14 -10.87 9.04 11.14
N THR A 15 -11.36 9.94 11.96
CA THR A 15 -10.74 11.25 12.20
C THR A 15 -9.57 11.07 13.16
N ASP A 16 -8.65 12.05 13.22
CA ASP A 16 -7.54 12.00 14.18
C ASP A 16 -7.99 12.03 15.66
N GLU A 17 -9.29 12.24 15.90
CA GLU A 17 -9.92 12.18 17.22
C GLU A 17 -10.42 10.76 17.57
N ASP A 18 -10.44 9.84 16.61
CA ASP A 18 -10.83 8.45 16.84
C ASP A 18 -9.74 7.71 17.65
N ARG A 19 -10.05 7.45 18.93
CA ARG A 19 -9.16 6.74 19.85
C ARG A 19 -9.29 5.23 19.77
N VAL A 20 -10.32 4.72 19.10
CA VAL A 20 -10.62 3.28 19.00
C VAL A 20 -9.90 2.68 17.80
N ASN A 21 -9.98 3.35 16.66
CA ASN A 21 -9.39 2.87 15.41
C ASN A 21 -7.90 3.20 15.29
N CYS A 22 -7.16 2.30 14.65
CA CYS A 22 -5.75 2.52 14.35
C CYS A 22 -5.62 3.48 13.15
N PRO A 23 -5.07 4.70 13.32
CA PRO A 23 -4.99 5.67 12.23
C PRO A 23 -4.05 5.20 11.12
N PHE A 24 -3.01 4.41 11.46
CA PHE A 24 -2.08 3.85 10.46
C PHE A 24 -2.76 2.80 9.58
N TYR A 25 -3.49 1.87 10.20
CA TYR A 25 -4.20 0.83 9.46
C TYR A 25 -5.33 1.44 8.62
N PHE A 26 -6.09 2.38 9.19
CA PHE A 26 -7.19 3.01 8.49
C PHE A 26 -6.72 3.84 7.29
N LYS A 27 -5.69 4.69 7.45
CA LYS A 27 -5.25 5.59 6.38
C LYS A 27 -4.37 4.90 5.33
N ILE A 28 -3.54 3.94 5.73
CA ILE A 28 -2.50 3.35 4.86
C ILE A 28 -2.76 1.85 4.57
N GLY A 29 -3.67 1.20 5.30
CA GLY A 29 -3.95 -0.23 5.14
C GLY A 29 -2.95 -1.16 5.86
N ALA A 30 -1.96 -0.60 6.55
CA ALA A 30 -0.91 -1.34 7.24
C ALA A 30 -0.55 -0.73 8.61
N CYS A 31 -0.16 -1.58 9.56
CA CYS A 31 0.30 -1.15 10.88
C CYS A 31 1.54 -1.95 11.29
N ARG A 32 2.57 -1.27 11.79
CA ARG A 32 3.82 -1.90 12.28
C ARG A 32 3.60 -2.91 13.41
N ASN A 33 2.52 -2.75 14.17
CA ASN A 33 2.18 -3.64 15.27
C ASN A 33 1.45 -4.90 14.80
N GLY A 34 1.00 -4.94 13.53
CA GLY A 34 0.19 -6.02 12.98
C GLY A 34 -1.01 -6.34 13.87
N ASP A 35 -1.31 -7.62 14.05
CA ASP A 35 -2.44 -8.08 14.87
C ASP A 35 -2.24 -7.84 16.39
N ARG A 36 -1.03 -7.46 16.82
CA ARG A 36 -0.75 -7.09 18.21
C ARG A 36 -1.02 -5.61 18.50
N CYS A 37 -1.63 -4.88 17.56
CA CYS A 37 -2.00 -3.49 17.80
C CYS A 37 -3.08 -3.38 18.87
N ASN A 38 -2.95 -2.42 19.79
CA ASN A 38 -3.95 -2.16 20.84
C ASN A 38 -5.18 -1.40 20.32
N ARG A 39 -5.19 -1.01 19.05
CA ARG A 39 -6.28 -0.30 18.38
C ARG A 39 -6.89 -1.19 17.30
N VAL A 40 -8.14 -0.92 16.94
CA VAL A 40 -8.90 -1.74 16.00
C VAL A 40 -8.38 -1.58 14.57
N HIS A 41 -8.26 -2.70 13.85
CA HIS A 41 -7.94 -2.79 12.42
C HIS A 41 -9.18 -3.30 11.68
N GLU A 42 -10.03 -2.39 11.20
CA GLU A 42 -11.24 -2.76 10.45
C GLU A 42 -10.90 -3.08 8.99
N LYS A 43 -11.08 -4.34 8.60
CA LYS A 43 -10.97 -4.77 7.20
C LYS A 43 -12.32 -4.59 6.50
N PRO A 44 -12.41 -3.75 5.46
CA PRO A 44 -13.66 -3.56 4.75
C PRO A 44 -14.05 -4.83 4.00
N ALA A 45 -15.33 -5.21 4.03
CA ALA A 45 -15.84 -6.37 3.30
C ALA A 45 -15.83 -6.16 1.77
N LYS A 46 -15.84 -4.90 1.33
CA LYS A 46 -15.75 -4.47 -0.06
C LYS A 46 -14.88 -3.22 -0.14
N SER A 47 -14.00 -3.14 -1.13
CA SER A 47 -13.09 -2.01 -1.34
C SER A 47 -12.76 -1.85 -2.81
N HIS A 48 -12.56 -0.61 -3.26
CA HIS A 48 -11.99 -0.31 -4.58
C HIS A 48 -10.46 -0.35 -4.59
N THR A 49 -9.84 -0.55 -3.43
CA THR A 49 -8.38 -0.61 -3.26
C THR A 49 -7.98 -1.96 -2.68
N LEU A 50 -7.00 -2.60 -3.33
CA LEU A 50 -6.38 -3.84 -2.88
C LEU A 50 -4.98 -3.57 -2.34
N LEU A 51 -4.59 -4.34 -1.32
CA LEU A 51 -3.23 -4.35 -0.78
C LEU A 51 -2.68 -5.77 -0.91
N ILE A 52 -1.61 -5.93 -1.67
CA ILE A 52 -0.91 -7.22 -1.82
C ILE A 52 0.44 -7.08 -1.11
N PRO A 53 0.56 -7.56 0.15
CA PRO A 53 1.79 -7.43 0.91
C PRO A 53 2.91 -8.25 0.26
N HIS A 54 4.13 -7.71 0.27
CA HIS A 54 5.33 -8.36 -0.28
C HIS A 54 5.27 -8.67 -1.78
N LEU A 55 4.47 -7.94 -2.55
CA LEU A 55 4.36 -8.16 -3.99
C LEU A 55 5.64 -7.80 -4.75
N TYR A 56 6.27 -6.66 -4.43
CA TYR A 56 7.47 -6.20 -5.14
C TYR A 56 8.73 -6.90 -4.62
N PRO A 57 9.47 -7.66 -5.46
CA PRO A 57 10.74 -8.25 -5.08
C PRO A 57 11.85 -7.20 -5.18
N CYS A 58 12.17 -6.56 -4.06
CA CYS A 58 13.23 -5.55 -4.02
C CYS A 58 14.61 -6.19 -4.31
N ILE A 59 15.26 -5.78 -5.39
CA ILE A 59 16.62 -6.20 -5.76
C ILE A 59 17.68 -5.39 -4.97
N PRO A 60 18.91 -5.91 -4.81
CA PRO A 60 19.97 -5.23 -4.04
C PRO A 60 20.23 -3.79 -4.47
N GLU A 61 20.14 -3.50 -5.77
CA GLU A 61 20.40 -2.19 -6.35
C GLU A 61 19.30 -1.20 -5.99
N ALA A 62 18.06 -1.68 -5.94
CA ALA A 62 16.93 -0.90 -5.45
C ALA A 62 17.09 -0.57 -3.96
N MET A 63 17.63 -1.49 -3.16
CA MET A 63 17.94 -1.22 -1.76
C MET A 63 19.08 -0.21 -1.62
N GLN A 64 20.16 -0.36 -2.38
CA GLN A 64 21.32 0.52 -2.39
C GLN A 64 20.90 1.97 -2.72
N VAL A 65 20.11 2.16 -3.78
CA VAL A 65 19.58 3.49 -4.17
C VAL A 65 18.62 4.03 -3.08
N SER A 66 17.73 3.20 -2.53
CA SER A 66 16.75 3.63 -1.52
C SER A 66 17.39 4.01 -0.17
N ASN A 67 18.53 3.39 0.17
CA ASN A 67 19.28 3.66 1.39
C ASN A 67 20.26 4.84 1.24
N ASP A 68 20.32 5.47 0.06
CA ASP A 68 21.29 6.53 -0.25
C ASP A 68 22.75 6.06 -0.06
N GLU A 69 23.00 4.78 -0.36
CA GLU A 69 24.35 4.22 -0.43
C GLU A 69 25.06 4.70 -1.72
N GLU A 70 26.37 4.50 -1.85
CA GLU A 70 27.09 4.93 -3.05
C GLU A 70 26.64 4.08 -4.25
N TRP A 71 26.10 4.72 -5.30
CA TRP A 71 25.66 4.06 -6.54
C TRP A 71 26.17 4.82 -7.77
N ASP A 72 26.37 4.10 -8.87
CA ASP A 72 26.74 4.66 -10.16
C ASP A 72 25.55 4.67 -11.13
N ASP A 73 25.77 5.27 -12.31
CA ASP A 73 24.74 5.38 -13.35
C ASP A 73 24.22 4.01 -13.80
N GLU A 74 25.08 2.97 -13.81
CA GLU A 74 24.69 1.60 -14.19
C GLU A 74 23.77 0.96 -13.14
N THR A 75 24.10 1.12 -11.85
CA THR A 75 23.27 0.63 -10.74
C THR A 75 21.89 1.29 -10.77
N TYR A 76 21.84 2.60 -10.97
CA TYR A 76 20.58 3.34 -11.09
C TYR A 76 19.77 2.86 -12.30
N ALA A 77 20.41 2.70 -13.47
CA ALA A 77 19.74 2.22 -14.68
C ALA A 77 19.12 0.83 -14.48
N ARG A 78 19.86 -0.11 -13.85
CA ARG A 78 19.35 -1.46 -13.58
C ARG A 78 18.19 -1.49 -12.59
N GLN A 79 18.27 -0.69 -11.53
CA GLN A 79 17.17 -0.51 -10.58
C GLN A 79 15.90 0.02 -11.27
N GLN A 80 16.07 1.01 -12.14
CA GLN A 80 14.97 1.65 -12.84
C GLN A 80 14.31 0.70 -13.85
N GLU A 81 15.11 -0.01 -14.66
CA GLU A 81 14.60 -1.02 -15.60
C GLU A 81 13.81 -2.11 -14.88
N HIS A 82 14.33 -2.63 -13.76
CA HIS A 82 13.62 -3.64 -12.97
C HIS A 82 12.27 -3.13 -12.44
N LEU A 83 12.22 -1.89 -11.95
CA LEU A 83 10.98 -1.29 -11.44
C LEU A 83 9.95 -1.10 -12.57
N GLU A 84 10.38 -0.62 -13.73
CA GLU A 84 9.51 -0.37 -14.88
C GLU A 84 8.92 -1.66 -15.46
N LEU A 85 9.74 -2.71 -15.59
CA LEU A 85 9.26 -4.03 -16.03
C LEU A 85 8.24 -4.61 -15.05
N PHE A 86 8.57 -4.62 -13.76
CA PHE A 86 7.64 -5.10 -12.72
C PHE A 86 6.32 -4.31 -12.73
N TYR A 87 6.40 -2.98 -12.78
CA TYR A 87 5.21 -2.13 -12.82
C TYR A 87 4.37 -2.41 -14.06
N GLY A 88 5.01 -2.55 -15.22
CA GLY A 88 4.33 -2.85 -16.49
C GLY A 88 3.56 -4.17 -16.44
N GLU A 89 4.20 -5.23 -15.96
CA GLU A 89 3.57 -6.56 -15.82
C GLU A 89 2.38 -6.53 -14.85
N VAL A 90 2.58 -5.97 -13.64
CA VAL A 90 1.53 -5.90 -12.62
C VAL A 90 0.36 -5.04 -13.08
N PHE A 91 0.63 -3.89 -13.70
CA PHE A 91 -0.41 -3.01 -14.20
C PHE A 91 -1.24 -3.69 -15.30
N GLN A 92 -0.57 -4.31 -16.28
CA GLN A 92 -1.26 -5.02 -17.37
C GLN A 92 -2.09 -6.19 -16.86
N GLU A 93 -1.60 -6.92 -15.85
CA GLU A 93 -2.35 -8.02 -15.24
C GLU A 93 -3.59 -7.49 -14.51
N LEU A 94 -3.44 -6.48 -13.64
CA LEU A 94 -4.55 -5.94 -12.86
C LEU A 94 -5.60 -5.22 -13.73
N ALA A 95 -5.19 -4.61 -14.84
CA ALA A 95 -6.09 -3.97 -15.80
C ALA A 95 -7.08 -4.95 -16.47
N GLN A 96 -6.84 -6.27 -16.40
CA GLN A 96 -7.80 -7.27 -16.89
C GLN A 96 -9.02 -7.43 -15.97
N TRP A 97 -8.95 -6.94 -14.74
CA TRP A 97 -9.94 -7.18 -13.68
C TRP A 97 -10.74 -5.93 -13.29
N GLY A 98 -10.50 -4.77 -13.93
CA GLY A 98 -11.23 -3.53 -13.68
C GLY A 98 -10.76 -2.37 -14.57
N GLU A 99 -11.59 -1.33 -14.67
CA GLU A 99 -11.34 -0.05 -15.39
C GLU A 99 -10.68 1.01 -14.50
#